data_AF-A0A0K0GD70-F1
#
_entry.id   AF-A0A0K0GD70-F1
#
_cell.length_a   1.000
_cell.length_b   1.000
_cell.length_c   1.000
_cell.angle_alpha   90.00
_cell.angle_beta   90.00
_cell.angle_gamma   90.00
#
_symmetry.space_group_name_H-M   'P 1'
#
loop_
_entity.id
_entity.type
_entity.pdbx_description
1 polymer ?
#
loop_
_entity_poly.entity_id
_entity_poly.type
_entity_poly.pdbx_seq_one_letter_code
_entity_poly.pdbx_strand_id
1 'polypeptide(L)'
;MKKYIIFVVSFLLVFSLIQVLSGILLTYTYTPDMMEAWNLSPNLTQEVVIKGSHPSLLLTLLIGLISVTIAYFISKKYINKH
;
A
#
# COMPACT_ATOMS: atom_id res chain seq x y z
N MET A 1 -21.67 2.65 -16.01
CA MET A 1 -20.25 2.28 -16.18
C MET A 1 -19.30 3.49 -16.08
N LYS A 2 -19.48 4.56 -16.89
CA LYS A 2 -18.54 5.72 -16.91
C LYS A 2 -18.30 6.40 -15.54
N LYS A 3 -19.36 6.63 -14.75
CA LYS A 3 -19.26 7.23 -13.39
C LYS A 3 -18.49 6.36 -12.38
N TYR A 4 -18.61 5.04 -12.50
CA TYR A 4 -17.90 4.09 -11.65
C TYR A 4 -16.40 4.08 -11.98
N ILE A 5 -16.05 4.06 -13.26
CA ILE A 5 -14.65 4.09 -13.70
C ILE A 5 -13.96 5.36 -13.21
N ILE A 6 -14.61 6.53 -13.34
CA ILE A 6 -14.06 7.80 -12.84
C ILE A 6 -13.80 7.74 -11.32
N PHE A 7 -14.73 7.15 -10.56
CA PHE A 7 -14.59 6.99 -9.12
C PHE A 7 -13.40 6.08 -8.74
N VAL A 8 -13.28 4.92 -9.39
CA VAL A 8 -12.17 3.98 -9.15
C VAL A 8 -10.83 4.59 -9.51
N VAL A 9 -10.73 5.28 -10.65
CA VAL A 9 -9.48 5.94 -11.08
C VAL A 9 -9.10 7.05 -10.09
N SER A 10 -10.06 7.87 -9.65
CA SER A 10 -9.81 8.89 -8.63
C SER A 10 -9.34 8.29 -7.31
N PHE A 11 -9.95 7.18 -6.88
CA PHE A 11 -9.53 6.47 -5.67
C PHE A 11 -8.10 5.95 -5.81
N LEU A 12 -7.76 5.30 -6.92
CA LEU A 12 -6.42 4.75 -7.14
C LEU A 12 -5.33 5.83 -7.12
N LEU A 13 -5.59 7.01 -7.69
CA LEU A 13 -4.65 8.14 -7.65
C LEU A 13 -4.38 8.59 -6.21
N VAL A 14 -5.43 8.82 -5.43
CA VAL A 14 -5.30 9.25 -4.03
C VAL A 14 -4.67 8.16 -3.17
N PHE A 15 -5.09 6.91 -3.36
CA PHE A 15 -4.54 5.75 -2.68
C PHE A 15 -3.04 5.60 -2.93
N SER A 16 -2.60 5.72 -4.19
CA SER A 16 -1.18 5.65 -4.55
C SER A 16 -0.38 6.78 -3.90
N LEU A 17 -0.91 8.01 -3.92
CA LEU A 17 -0.27 9.15 -3.28
C LEU A 17 -0.09 8.95 -1.77
N ILE A 18 -1.14 8.50 -1.08
CA ILE A 18 -1.08 8.18 0.36
C ILE A 18 -0.07 7.06 0.64
N GLN A 19 -0.02 6.04 -0.23
CA GLN A 19 0.89 4.91 -0.04
C GLN A 19 2.36 5.34 -0.14
N VAL A 20 2.69 6.20 -1.11
CA VAL A 20 4.04 6.78 -1.27
C VAL A 20 4.40 7.65 -0.06
N LEU A 21 3.50 8.55 0.34
CA LEU A 21 3.72 9.42 1.51
C LEU A 21 3.91 8.60 2.79
N SER A 22 3.12 7.55 2.98
CA SER A 22 3.25 6.65 4.14
C SER A 22 4.58 5.91 4.12
N GLY A 23 5.04 5.47 2.95
CA GLY A 23 6.36 4.86 2.79
C GLY A 23 7.50 5.83 3.15
N ILE A 24 7.43 7.07 2.67
CA ILE A 24 8.40 8.12 3.01
C ILE A 24 8.42 8.37 4.51
N LEU A 25 7.26 8.50 5.14
CA LEU A 25 7.16 8.68 6.60
C LEU A 25 7.79 7.51 7.34
N LEU A 26 7.49 6.26 6.93
CA LEU A 26 8.06 5.07 7.56
C LEU A 26 9.59 5.09 7.47
N THR A 27 10.15 5.38 6.30
CA THR A 27 11.60 5.47 6.08
C THR A 27 12.20 6.62 6.88
N TYR A 28 11.53 7.76 6.96
CA TYR A 28 12.00 8.90 7.74
C TYR A 28 12.05 8.60 9.25
N THR A 29 11.08 7.85 9.77
CA THR A 29 11.03 7.47 11.20
C THR A 29 11.88 6.24 11.53
N TYR A 30 12.32 5.50 10.52
CA TYR A 30 13.10 4.28 10.71
C TYR A 30 14.59 4.62 10.84
N THR A 31 15.19 4.27 11.99
CA THR A 31 16.64 4.38 12.19
C THR A 31 17.27 3.03 11.92
N PRO A 32 18.08 2.85 10.86
CA PRO A 32 18.72 1.57 10.59
C PRO A 32 19.84 1.30 11.59
N ASP A 33 19.87 0.10 12.19
CA ASP A 33 21.01 -0.36 12.97
C ASP A 33 22.10 -0.88 12.04
N MET A 34 23.10 -0.03 11.80
CA MET A 34 24.22 -0.34 10.93
C MET A 34 25.19 -1.36 11.54
N MET A 35 25.28 -1.41 12.88
CA MET A 35 26.20 -2.30 13.59
C MET A 35 25.68 -3.73 13.58
N GLU A 36 24.39 -3.90 13.81
CA GLU A 36 23.71 -5.19 13.65
C GLU A 36 23.82 -5.70 12.21
N ALA A 37 23.55 -4.84 11.22
CA ALA A 37 23.67 -5.19 9.81
C ALA A 37 25.10 -5.62 9.42
N TRP A 38 26.13 -4.92 9.93
CA TRP A 38 27.53 -5.24 9.70
C TRP A 38 27.93 -6.59 10.32
N ASN A 39 27.49 -6.86 11.55
CA ASN A 39 27.79 -8.11 12.26
C ASN A 39 27.12 -9.34 11.60
N LEU A 40 26.01 -9.14 10.88
CA LEU A 40 25.36 -10.20 10.12
C LEU A 40 26.07 -10.49 8.79
N SER A 41 26.77 -9.50 8.21
CA SER A 41 27.46 -9.56 6.91
C SER A 41 28.30 -10.82 6.66
N PRO A 42 29.09 -11.37 7.61
CA PRO A 42 29.93 -12.55 7.38
C PRO A 42 29.13 -13.84 7.17
N ASN A 43 27.88 -13.89 7.65
CA ASN A 43 27.01 -15.07 7.60
C ASN A 43 25.93 -14.99 6.50
N LEU A 44 25.88 -13.92 5.70
CA LEU A 44 24.96 -13.86 4.56
C LEU A 44 25.50 -14.73 3.42
N THR A 45 24.59 -15.48 2.79
CA THR A 45 24.85 -16.13 1.50
C THR A 45 25.25 -15.09 0.45
N GLN A 46 26.19 -15.42 -0.44
CA GLN A 46 26.55 -14.58 -1.60
C GLN A 46 25.37 -14.32 -2.54
N GLU A 47 24.28 -15.06 -2.37
CA GLU A 47 23.01 -14.83 -3.03
C GLU A 47 22.10 -13.97 -2.17
N VAL A 48 21.64 -12.86 -2.75
CA VAL A 48 20.58 -12.03 -2.17
C VAL A 48 19.26 -12.80 -2.29
N VAL A 49 18.87 -13.47 -1.22
CA VAL A 49 17.49 -13.97 -1.10
C VAL A 49 16.61 -12.78 -0.74
N ILE A 50 15.85 -12.28 -1.72
CA ILE A 50 14.83 -11.25 -1.48
C ILE A 50 13.71 -11.89 -0.65
N LYS A 51 13.87 -11.92 0.67
CA LYS A 51 12.84 -12.37 1.61
C LYS A 51 11.84 -11.22 1.80
N GLY A 52 10.84 -11.15 0.92
CA GLY A 52 9.73 -10.23 1.06
C GLY A 52 8.74 -10.70 2.13
N SER A 53 9.07 -10.56 3.42
CA SER A 53 8.14 -10.77 4.53
C SER A 53 7.18 -9.59 4.76
N HIS A 54 6.99 -8.77 3.73
CA HIS A 54 6.13 -7.59 3.76
C HIS A 54 4.71 -7.98 3.32
N PRO A 55 3.65 -7.26 3.74
CA PRO A 55 2.30 -7.53 3.26
C PRO A 55 2.34 -7.61 1.74
N SER A 56 1.89 -8.75 1.20
CA SER A 56 1.97 -8.98 -0.23
C SER A 56 1.25 -7.84 -0.94
N LEU A 57 1.86 -7.31 -2.01
CA LEU A 57 1.26 -6.28 -2.85
C LEU A 57 -0.19 -6.67 -3.22
N LEU A 58 -0.41 -7.97 -3.43
CA LEU A 58 -1.73 -8.60 -3.60
C LEU A 58 -2.70 -8.32 -2.46
N LEU A 59 -2.31 -8.51 -1.20
CA LEU A 59 -3.15 -8.25 -0.03
C LEU A 59 -3.51 -6.76 0.07
N THR A 60 -2.54 -5.87 -0.13
CA THR A 60 -2.77 -4.43 -0.12
C THR A 60 -3.75 -4.00 -1.23
N LEU A 61 -3.58 -4.51 -2.44
CA LEU A 61 -4.50 -4.26 -3.55
C LEU A 61 -5.89 -4.82 -3.28
N LEU A 62 -5.99 -6.03 -2.72
CA LEU A 62 -7.26 -6.67 -2.41
C LEU A 62 -8.07 -5.87 -1.39
N ILE A 63 -7.43 -5.42 -0.32
CA ILE A 63 -8.07 -4.54 0.69
C ILE A 63 -8.48 -3.20 0.06
N GLY A 64 -7.62 -2.61 -0.79
CA GLY A 64 -7.93 -1.38 -1.52
C GLY A 64 -9.16 -1.52 -2.44
N LEU A 65 -9.25 -2.64 -3.17
CA LEU A 65 -10.39 -2.95 -4.05
C LEU A 65 -11.70 -3.16 -3.28
N ILE A 66 -11.64 -3.81 -2.12
CA ILE A 66 -12.82 -3.97 -1.24
C ILE A 66 -13.26 -2.58 -0.74
N SER A 67 -12.31 -1.76 -0.30
CA SER A 67 -12.58 -0.41 0.21
C SER A 67 -13.27 0.48 -0.83
N VAL A 68 -12.74 0.55 -2.06
CA VAL A 68 -13.36 1.36 -3.14
C VAL A 68 -14.73 0.84 -3.53
N THR A 69 -14.94 -0.47 -3.51
CA THR A 69 -16.24 -1.09 -3.81
C THR A 69 -17.28 -0.69 -2.77
N ILE A 70 -16.94 -0.76 -1.47
CA ILE A 70 -17.81 -0.35 -0.37
C ILE A 70 -18.10 1.15 -0.45
N ALA A 71 -17.07 1.98 -0.64
CA ALA A 71 -17.21 3.43 -0.74
C ALA A 71 -18.15 3.84 -1.88
N TYR A 72 -18.06 3.18 -3.03
CA TYR A 72 -18.95 3.44 -4.17
C TYR A 72 -20.41 3.08 -3.84
N PHE A 73 -20.65 1.94 -3.18
CA PHE A 73 -21.99 1.53 -2.78
C PHE A 73 -22.61 2.48 -1.75
N ILE A 74 -21.83 2.92 -0.76
CA ILE A 74 -22.27 3.90 0.25
C ILE A 74 -22.60 5.23 -0.42
N SER A 75 -21.71 5.75 -1.26
CA SER A 75 -21.89 7.01 -1.99
C SER A 75 -23.15 6.98 -2.85
N LYS A 76 -23.38 5.88 -3.58
CA LYS A 76 -24.58 5.69 -4.39
C LYS A 76 -25.86 5.65 -3.54
N LYS A 77 -25.84 4.97 -2.40
CA LYS A 77 -26.99 4.88 -1.48
C LYS A 77 -27.35 6.25 -0.86
N TYR A 78 -26.35 7.07 -0.56
CA TYR A 78 -26.56 8.41 -0.01
C TYR A 78 -27.08 9.40 -1.07
N ILE A 79 -26.55 9.35 -2.28
CA ILE A 79 -26.96 10.22 -3.39
C ILE A 79 -28.39 9.92 -3.86
N ASN A 80 -28.85 8.67 -3.80
CA ASN A 80 -30.22 8.31 -4.17
C ASN A 80 -31.27 8.57 -3.07
N LYS A 81 -30.85 9.01 -1.88
CA LYS A 81 -31.74 9.28 -0.74
C LYS A 81 -32.14 10.77 -0.64
N HIS A 82 -31.54 11.61 -1.47
CA HIS A 82 -31.87 13.01 -1.69
C HIS A 82 -32.33 13.21 -3.13
#